data_AF-B7WRX2-F1
#
_entry.id   AF-B7WRX2-F1
#
_cell.length_a   1.000
_cell.length_b   1.000
_cell.length_c   1.000
_cell.angle_alpha   90.00
_cell.angle_beta   90.00
_cell.angle_gamma   90.00
#
_symmetry.space_group_name_H-M   'P 1'
#
loop_
_entity.id
_entity.type
_entity.pdbx_description
1 polymer ?
#
loop_
_entity_poly.entity_id
_entity_poly.type
_entity_poly.pdbx_seq_one_letter_code
_entity_poly.pdbx_strand_id
1 'polypeptide(L)'
;MSSETVNAMSSGQALPAGAAAIDPPGPAMGASSAAERLSPQVLIGEIKVRARVRLSRARREGAAGSTSLRDHLHQAAREAGFAGWEQARRVLGALAAPGDDMGSFWHVPRSGILPHIWFSEYAQARSVLAQQVDGFLLPYRRQCFIVQAPFIEALGLNPADPAWAVIGRDLVAAYGTPAWRSLAWQRLHAPAGAF
;
A
#
# COMPACT_ATOMS: atom_id res chain seq x y z
N MET A 1 63.77 -50.30 41.59
CA MET A 1 62.85 -50.43 42.75
C MET A 1 61.55 -49.80 42.28
N SER A 2 60.68 -50.57 41.60
CA SER A 2 59.57 -51.34 42.22
C SER A 2 58.58 -50.38 42.87
N SER A 3 57.28 -50.34 42.59
CA SER A 3 56.31 -51.23 41.96
C SER A 3 55.02 -50.35 41.80
N GLU A 4 54.21 -50.48 40.73
CA GLU A 4 52.86 -51.14 40.77
C GLU A 4 51.90 -50.55 41.83
N THR A 5 50.61 -50.26 41.65
CA THR A 5 49.58 -50.47 40.61
C THR A 5 48.33 -49.77 41.18
N VAL A 6 47.47 -49.11 40.39
CA VAL A 6 46.02 -49.38 40.47
C VAL A 6 45.31 -48.95 39.19
N ASN A 7 44.47 -49.85 38.73
CA ASN A 7 43.68 -49.86 37.51
C ASN A 7 42.21 -49.75 37.92
N ALA A 8 41.39 -48.92 37.27
CA ALA A 8 39.93 -48.98 37.38
C ALA A 8 39.24 -48.31 36.18
N MET A 9 38.98 -49.13 35.16
CA MET A 9 37.72 -49.29 34.40
C MET A 9 36.66 -48.19 34.54
N SER A 10 36.17 -47.63 33.42
CA SER A 10 34.78 -47.82 32.96
C SER A 10 34.48 -47.10 31.64
N SER A 11 34.17 -47.90 30.61
CA SER A 11 33.04 -47.78 29.66
C SER A 11 32.62 -46.42 29.08
N GLY A 12 32.54 -46.35 27.74
CA GLY A 12 31.66 -45.39 27.05
C GLY A 12 31.96 -45.11 25.57
N GLN A 13 31.36 -45.90 24.67
CA GLN A 13 31.24 -45.69 23.22
C GLN A 13 30.58 -44.33 22.85
N ALA A 14 31.08 -43.64 21.81
CA ALA A 14 30.48 -43.41 20.46
C ALA A 14 29.15 -42.59 20.46
N LEU A 15 28.98 -41.45 19.78
CA LEU A 15 29.04 -41.14 18.34
C LEU A 15 28.90 -39.60 18.11
N PRO A 16 29.14 -39.07 16.90
CA PRO A 16 29.09 -37.65 16.57
C PRO A 16 27.68 -37.21 16.12
N ALA A 17 27.27 -35.98 16.46
CA ALA A 17 26.05 -35.37 15.93
C ALA A 17 26.40 -34.08 15.17
N GLY A 18 26.09 -34.08 13.88
CA GLY A 18 26.40 -33.02 12.93
C GLY A 18 25.68 -31.70 13.22
N ALA A 19 26.42 -30.61 13.08
CA ALA A 19 25.88 -29.27 12.99
C ALA A 19 25.41 -29.03 11.56
N ALA A 20 24.09 -29.12 11.33
CA ALA A 20 23.47 -28.65 10.11
C ALA A 20 23.52 -27.11 10.08
N ALA A 21 24.17 -26.57 9.05
CA ALA A 21 24.15 -25.16 8.72
C ALA A 21 22.70 -24.72 8.45
N ILE A 22 22.25 -23.71 9.20
CA ILE A 22 20.97 -23.03 8.93
C ILE A 22 21.25 -22.05 7.80
N ASP A 23 20.77 -22.37 6.60
CA ASP A 23 20.71 -21.42 5.49
C ASP A 23 19.87 -20.19 5.87
N PRO A 24 20.26 -18.97 5.47
CA PRO A 24 19.42 -17.80 5.65
C PRO A 24 18.15 -17.91 4.76
N PRO A 25 17.01 -17.36 5.20
CA PRO A 25 15.78 -17.43 4.44
C PRO A 25 15.93 -16.64 3.13
N GLY A 26 15.71 -17.32 2.01
CA GLY A 26 15.67 -16.70 0.69
C GLY A 26 14.55 -15.63 0.57
N PRO A 27 14.66 -14.71 -0.40
CA PRO A 27 13.74 -13.59 -0.50
C PRO A 27 12.32 -14.04 -0.84
N ALA A 28 11.33 -13.43 -0.20
CA ALA A 28 9.90 -13.62 -0.43
C ALA A 28 9.51 -13.22 -1.87
N MET A 29 9.71 -14.13 -2.83
CA MET A 29 9.50 -13.91 -4.27
C MET A 29 8.02 -13.95 -4.70
N GLY A 30 7.08 -14.08 -3.76
CA GLY A 30 5.64 -14.23 -4.06
C GLY A 30 4.88 -12.93 -4.31
N ALA A 31 5.19 -11.86 -3.56
CA ALA A 31 4.43 -10.60 -3.62
C ALA A 31 4.76 -9.75 -4.87
N SER A 32 6.02 -9.80 -5.33
CA SER A 32 6.50 -9.00 -6.47
C SER A 32 5.78 -9.36 -7.79
N SER A 33 5.52 -10.65 -8.03
CA SER A 33 4.85 -11.09 -9.27
C SER A 33 3.36 -10.75 -9.34
N ALA A 34 2.70 -10.51 -8.19
CA ALA A 34 1.29 -10.11 -8.15
C ALA A 34 1.14 -8.61 -8.44
N ALA A 35 2.05 -7.78 -7.91
CA ALA A 35 2.10 -6.35 -8.17
C ALA A 35 2.38 -6.01 -9.65
N GLU A 36 3.25 -6.78 -10.31
CA GLU A 36 3.53 -6.65 -11.75
C GLU A 36 2.31 -6.89 -12.65
N ARG A 37 1.34 -7.70 -12.18
CA ARG A 37 0.18 -8.14 -12.98
C ARG A 37 -1.06 -7.26 -12.84
N LEU A 38 -1.08 -6.30 -11.91
CA LEU A 38 -2.23 -5.42 -11.73
C LEU A 38 -2.26 -4.38 -12.86
N SER A 39 -3.21 -4.53 -13.79
CA SER A 39 -3.45 -3.54 -14.84
C SER A 39 -4.29 -2.37 -14.31
N PRO A 40 -4.18 -1.16 -14.89
CA PRO A 40 -5.03 -0.03 -14.52
C PRO A 40 -6.54 -0.33 -14.59
N GLN A 41 -6.94 -1.24 -15.49
CA GLN A 41 -8.33 -1.63 -15.65
C GLN A 41 -8.91 -2.37 -14.44
N VAL A 42 -8.06 -3.06 -13.67
CA VAL A 42 -8.48 -3.72 -12.43
C VAL A 42 -8.89 -2.69 -11.38
N LEU A 43 -8.11 -1.60 -11.22
CA LEU A 43 -8.43 -0.50 -10.30
C LEU A 43 -9.74 0.20 -10.68
N ILE A 44 -9.92 0.50 -11.96
CA ILE A 44 -11.16 1.06 -12.50
C ILE A 44 -12.34 0.10 -12.30
N GLY A 45 -12.10 -1.19 -12.51
CA GLY A 45 -13.08 -2.27 -12.35
C GLY A 45 -13.65 -2.32 -10.94
N GLU A 46 -12.83 -2.09 -9.92
CA GLU A 46 -13.25 -2.11 -8.52
C GLU A 46 -14.30 -1.04 -8.19
N ILE A 47 -14.12 0.19 -8.69
CA ILE A 47 -15.14 1.24 -8.55
C ILE A 47 -16.45 0.85 -9.25
N LYS A 48 -16.38 0.19 -10.41
CA LYS A 48 -17.57 -0.32 -11.11
C LYS A 48 -18.25 -1.46 -10.36
N VAL A 49 -17.49 -2.35 -9.72
CA VAL A 49 -18.03 -3.43 -8.88
C VAL A 49 -18.80 -2.82 -7.71
N ARG A 50 -18.17 -1.91 -6.97
CA ARG A 50 -18.77 -1.15 -5.86
C ARG A 50 -20.08 -0.47 -6.25
N ALA A 51 -20.10 0.23 -7.39
CA ALA A 51 -21.32 0.89 -7.90
C ALA A 51 -22.44 -0.11 -8.19
N ARG A 52 -22.13 -1.23 -8.85
CA ARG A 52 -23.10 -2.30 -9.16
C ARG A 52 -23.64 -2.97 -7.92
N VAL A 53 -22.80 -3.30 -6.95
CA VAL A 53 -23.21 -3.90 -5.67
C VAL A 53 -24.18 -2.97 -4.94
N ARG A 54 -23.88 -1.67 -4.86
CA ARG A 54 -24.78 -0.68 -4.25
C ARG A 54 -26.11 -0.57 -5.00
N LEU A 55 -26.09 -0.47 -6.33
CA LEU A 55 -27.33 -0.41 -7.11
C LEU A 55 -28.19 -1.67 -6.91
N SER A 56 -27.58 -2.85 -6.93
CA SER A 56 -28.27 -4.11 -6.65
C SER A 56 -28.86 -4.15 -5.24
N ARG A 57 -28.15 -3.62 -4.24
CA ARG A 57 -28.64 -3.50 -2.87
C ARG A 57 -29.83 -2.53 -2.78
N ALA A 58 -29.72 -1.33 -3.33
CA ALA A 58 -30.78 -0.33 -3.34
C ALA A 58 -32.06 -0.84 -4.03
N ARG A 59 -31.92 -1.65 -5.10
CA ARG A 59 -33.05 -2.29 -5.78
C ARG A 59 -33.76 -3.31 -4.89
N ARG A 60 -33.01 -4.13 -4.15
CA ARG A 60 -33.59 -5.11 -3.21
C ARG A 60 -34.27 -4.45 -2.02
N GLU A 61 -33.74 -3.32 -1.54
CA GLU A 61 -34.26 -2.57 -0.40
C GLU A 61 -35.43 -1.62 -0.79
N GLY A 62 -35.84 -1.59 -2.07
CA GLY A 62 -36.87 -0.67 -2.57
C GLY A 62 -36.45 0.81 -2.58
N ALA A 63 -35.22 1.11 -2.16
CA ALA A 63 -34.66 2.46 -2.05
C ALA A 63 -34.06 3.00 -3.36
N ALA A 64 -34.03 2.19 -4.43
CA ALA A 64 -33.43 2.60 -5.69
C ALA A 64 -34.13 3.83 -6.32
N GLY A 65 -35.43 4.01 -6.12
CA GLY A 65 -36.18 5.15 -6.69
C GLY A 65 -35.83 5.39 -8.16
N SER A 66 -35.44 6.63 -8.49
CA SER A 66 -34.96 7.06 -9.81
C SER A 66 -33.44 7.02 -9.98
N THR A 67 -32.68 6.44 -9.04
CA THR A 67 -31.21 6.47 -9.08
C THR A 67 -30.65 5.52 -10.12
N SER A 68 -29.72 6.03 -10.94
CA SER A 68 -29.12 5.32 -12.05
C SER A 68 -27.80 4.63 -11.67
N LEU A 69 -27.29 3.77 -12.55
CA LEU A 69 -25.93 3.24 -12.42
C LEU A 69 -24.87 4.35 -12.44
N ARG A 70 -25.13 5.43 -13.20
CA ARG A 70 -24.24 6.59 -13.27
C ARG A 70 -24.11 7.26 -11.90
N ASP A 71 -25.22 7.44 -11.18
CA ASP A 71 -25.22 8.06 -9.86
C ASP A 71 -24.39 7.24 -8.86
N HIS A 72 -24.55 5.91 -8.89
CA HIS A 72 -23.77 5.00 -8.05
C HIS A 72 -22.27 4.97 -8.41
N LEU A 73 -21.91 5.18 -9.68
CA LEU A 73 -20.51 5.34 -10.09
C LEU A 73 -19.89 6.63 -9.53
N HIS A 74 -20.62 7.75 -9.63
CA HIS A 74 -20.16 9.01 -9.03
C HIS A 74 -20.03 8.89 -7.51
N GLN A 75 -21.00 8.24 -6.86
CA GLN A 75 -20.96 8.01 -5.42
C GLN A 75 -19.78 7.14 -5.00
N ALA A 76 -19.57 5.99 -5.67
CA ALA A 76 -18.43 5.11 -5.39
C ALA A 76 -17.07 5.80 -5.59
N ALA A 77 -16.96 6.67 -6.61
CA ALA A 77 -15.76 7.46 -6.84
C ALA A 77 -15.53 8.51 -5.72
N ARG A 78 -16.58 9.16 -5.24
CA ARG A 78 -16.51 10.15 -4.14
C ARG A 78 -16.06 9.54 -2.83
N GLU A 79 -16.58 8.38 -2.50
CA GLU A 79 -16.18 7.64 -1.30
C GLU A 79 -14.72 7.20 -1.36
N ALA A 80 -14.19 6.93 -2.55
CA ALA A 80 -12.77 6.67 -2.74
C ALA A 80 -11.90 7.95 -2.67
N GLY A 81 -12.50 9.15 -2.63
CA GLY A 81 -11.77 10.42 -2.57
C GLY A 81 -11.62 11.14 -3.90
N PHE A 82 -12.43 10.83 -4.92
CA PHE A 82 -12.44 11.56 -6.20
C PHE A 82 -13.66 12.49 -6.31
N ALA A 83 -13.60 13.55 -7.09
CA ALA A 83 -14.74 14.44 -7.38
C ALA A 83 -15.91 13.70 -8.06
N GLY A 84 -15.59 12.68 -8.85
CA GLY A 84 -16.56 11.84 -9.53
C GLY A 84 -15.90 10.78 -10.42
N TRP A 85 -16.73 10.05 -11.17
CA TRP A 85 -16.30 8.91 -11.98
C TRP A 85 -15.17 9.24 -12.97
N GLU A 86 -15.27 10.35 -13.71
CA GLU A 86 -14.26 10.69 -14.72
C GLU A 86 -12.88 10.94 -14.10
N GLN A 87 -12.81 11.62 -12.96
CA GLN A 87 -11.52 11.80 -12.27
C GLN A 87 -10.97 10.46 -11.78
N ALA A 88 -11.79 9.63 -11.13
CA ALA A 88 -11.38 8.30 -10.68
C ALA A 88 -10.84 7.45 -11.84
N ARG A 89 -11.55 7.45 -12.99
CA ARG A 89 -11.16 6.72 -14.19
C ARG A 89 -9.82 7.21 -14.75
N ARG A 90 -9.58 8.52 -14.77
CA ARG A 90 -8.30 9.07 -15.25
C ARG A 90 -7.16 8.74 -14.29
N VAL A 91 -7.33 8.99 -13.00
CA VAL A 91 -6.29 8.77 -12.00
C VAL A 91 -5.96 7.28 -11.86
N LEU A 92 -6.94 6.42 -11.60
CA LEU A 92 -6.73 4.96 -11.45
C LEU A 92 -6.37 4.29 -12.78
N GLY A 93 -6.75 4.91 -13.90
CA GLY A 93 -6.42 4.44 -15.25
C GLY A 93 -5.01 4.75 -15.72
N ALA A 94 -4.17 5.41 -14.91
CA ALA A 94 -2.86 5.91 -15.33
C ALA A 94 -2.94 6.88 -16.54
N LEU A 95 -4.00 7.70 -16.60
CA LEU A 95 -4.25 8.67 -17.69
C LEU A 95 -4.16 10.14 -17.23
N ALA A 96 -3.81 10.39 -15.98
CA ALA A 96 -3.58 11.75 -15.49
C ALA A 96 -2.19 12.26 -15.90
N ALA A 97 -2.10 13.55 -16.20
CA ALA A 97 -0.83 14.23 -16.46
C ALA A 97 -0.23 14.80 -15.16
N PRO A 98 1.08 15.09 -15.13
CA PRO A 98 1.68 15.86 -14.04
C PRO A 98 0.93 17.19 -13.82
N GLY A 99 0.54 17.47 -12.57
CA GLY A 99 -0.21 18.69 -12.22
C GLY A 99 -1.74 18.61 -12.38
N ASP A 100 -2.26 17.50 -12.91
CA ASP A 100 -3.70 17.20 -12.86
C ASP A 100 -4.18 17.03 -11.41
N ASP A 101 -5.48 17.21 -11.21
CA ASP A 101 -6.11 16.96 -9.92
C ASP A 101 -6.19 15.45 -9.65
N MET A 102 -5.35 14.98 -8.73
CA MET A 102 -5.26 13.58 -8.28
C MET A 102 -6.35 13.17 -7.27
N GLY A 103 -7.24 14.10 -6.90
CA GLY A 103 -8.24 13.89 -5.85
C GLY A 103 -7.62 13.76 -4.46
N SER A 104 -8.42 13.31 -3.49
CA SER A 104 -8.01 13.06 -2.11
C SER A 104 -7.90 11.56 -1.78
N PHE A 105 -7.69 10.71 -2.79
CA PHE A 105 -7.62 9.24 -2.64
C PHE A 105 -6.54 8.79 -1.62
N TRP A 106 -5.40 9.47 -1.64
CA TRP A 106 -4.26 9.22 -0.75
C TRP A 106 -4.31 10.02 0.55
N HIS A 107 -5.47 10.55 0.92
CA HIS A 107 -5.65 11.36 2.11
C HIS A 107 -6.73 10.77 3.01
N VAL A 108 -6.54 10.89 4.33
CA VAL A 108 -7.54 10.54 5.34
C VAL A 108 -8.06 11.82 5.98
N PRO A 109 -9.37 12.12 5.89
CA PRO A 109 -9.95 13.25 6.62
C PRO A 109 -9.73 13.08 8.13
N ARG A 110 -9.59 14.20 8.86
CA ARG A 110 -9.51 14.21 10.33
C ARG A 110 -8.32 13.48 10.95
N SER A 111 -7.19 13.36 10.25
CA SER A 111 -5.93 12.86 10.80
C SER A 111 -5.26 13.81 11.81
N GLY A 112 -6.00 14.73 12.45
CA GLY A 112 -5.53 16.01 13.04
C GLY A 112 -4.41 16.00 14.10
N ILE A 113 -3.87 14.84 14.44
CA ILE A 113 -2.69 14.68 15.32
C ILE A 113 -1.43 14.33 14.50
N LEU A 114 -1.59 13.87 13.26
CA LEU A 114 -0.51 13.45 12.39
C LEU A 114 0.09 14.65 11.65
N PRO A 115 1.41 14.88 11.76
CA PRO A 115 2.06 16.01 11.10
C PRO A 115 2.09 15.78 9.58
N HIS A 116 1.68 16.80 8.83
CA HIS A 116 1.79 16.84 7.38
C HIS A 116 2.59 18.08 6.97
N ILE A 117 3.50 17.94 6.00
CA ILE A 117 4.19 19.08 5.39
C ILE A 117 3.66 19.25 3.97
N TRP A 118 3.03 20.39 3.68
CA TRP A 118 2.33 20.64 2.42
C TRP A 118 3.17 21.43 1.42
N PHE A 119 3.09 21.04 0.14
CA PHE A 119 3.80 21.67 -0.96
C PHE A 119 2.87 21.86 -2.15
N SER A 120 2.88 23.06 -2.74
CA SER A 120 2.21 23.30 -4.03
C SER A 120 3.06 22.84 -5.21
N GLU A 121 4.38 22.78 -5.04
CA GLU A 121 5.34 22.42 -6.08
C GLU A 121 6.04 21.10 -5.76
N TYR A 122 5.95 20.14 -6.68
CA TYR A 122 6.55 18.81 -6.53
C TYR A 122 8.08 18.87 -6.35
N ALA A 123 8.77 19.77 -7.06
CA ALA A 123 10.22 19.91 -6.95
C ALA A 123 10.68 20.23 -5.52
N GLN A 124 9.94 21.11 -4.82
CA GLN A 124 10.23 21.46 -3.42
C GLN A 124 9.98 20.26 -2.50
N ALA A 125 8.85 19.57 -2.68
CA ALA A 125 8.51 18.40 -1.88
C ALA A 125 9.56 17.31 -2.01
N ARG A 126 10.04 17.04 -3.24
CA ARG A 126 11.09 16.06 -3.51
C ARG A 126 12.41 16.43 -2.82
N SER A 127 12.80 17.70 -2.82
CA SER A 127 13.99 18.16 -2.11
C SER A 127 13.90 17.95 -0.60
N VAL A 128 12.72 18.18 0.00
CA VAL A 128 12.50 17.91 1.43
C VAL A 128 12.45 16.42 1.72
N LEU A 129 11.80 15.62 0.87
CA LEU A 129 11.77 14.16 1.00
C LEU A 129 13.18 13.56 1.02
N ALA A 130 14.09 14.06 0.18
CA ALA A 130 15.49 13.62 0.15
C ALA A 130 16.25 13.84 1.48
N GLN A 131 15.75 14.73 2.34
CA GLN A 131 16.32 15.02 3.66
C GLN A 131 15.62 14.24 4.78
N GLN A 132 14.47 13.60 4.52
CA GLN A 132 13.69 12.87 5.51
C GLN A 132 13.81 11.37 5.33
N VAL A 133 14.49 10.72 6.29
CA VAL A 133 14.77 9.28 6.26
C VAL A 133 13.50 8.43 6.38
N ASP A 134 12.42 8.96 6.93
CA ASP A 134 11.16 8.28 7.25
C ASP A 134 9.93 8.90 6.57
N GLY A 135 10.13 9.87 5.69
CA GLY A 135 9.06 10.57 4.98
C GLY A 135 8.44 9.76 3.84
N PHE A 136 7.15 9.97 3.60
CA PHE A 136 6.40 9.47 2.45
C PHE A 136 5.75 10.64 1.72
N LEU A 137 6.04 10.79 0.43
CA LEU A 137 5.48 11.85 -0.40
C LEU A 137 4.24 11.35 -1.15
N LEU A 138 3.10 11.98 -0.87
CA LEU A 138 1.79 11.60 -1.39
C LEU A 138 1.17 12.73 -2.22
N PRO A 139 0.44 12.42 -3.32
CA PRO A 139 -0.33 13.42 -4.05
C PRO A 139 -1.64 13.76 -3.33
N TYR A 140 -2.04 15.02 -3.39
CA TYR A 140 -3.34 15.51 -2.93
C TYR A 140 -3.85 16.60 -3.87
N ARG A 141 -4.91 16.31 -4.60
CA ARG A 141 -5.43 17.20 -5.64
C ARG A 141 -4.31 17.64 -6.57
N ARG A 142 -4.02 18.94 -6.61
CA ARG A 142 -2.94 19.55 -7.40
C ARG A 142 -1.69 19.88 -6.58
N GLN A 143 -1.63 19.37 -5.36
CA GLN A 143 -0.56 19.56 -4.39
C GLN A 143 0.04 18.21 -4.03
N CYS A 144 1.08 18.25 -3.20
CA CYS A 144 1.65 17.06 -2.58
C CYS A 144 2.01 17.35 -1.13
N PHE A 145 2.14 16.31 -0.34
CA PHE A 145 2.42 16.43 1.08
C PHE A 145 3.26 15.26 1.57
N ILE A 146 4.12 15.55 2.55
CA ILE A 146 4.96 14.55 3.21
C ILE A 146 4.30 14.17 4.54
N VAL A 147 4.26 12.88 4.80
CA VAL A 147 3.76 12.26 6.04
C VAL A 147 4.73 11.21 6.56
N GLN A 148 4.47 10.73 7.77
CA GLN A 148 5.21 9.62 8.39
C GLN A 148 4.38 8.33 8.40
N ALA A 149 5.02 7.24 8.82
CA ALA A 149 4.44 5.89 8.86
C ALA A 149 3.03 5.79 9.49
N PRO A 150 2.70 6.47 10.61
CA PRO A 150 1.36 6.39 11.19
C PRO A 150 0.24 6.87 10.25
N PHE A 151 0.53 7.78 9.33
CA PHE A 151 -0.45 8.20 8.32
C PHE A 151 -0.67 7.12 7.26
N ILE A 152 0.37 6.38 6.89
CA ILE A 152 0.28 5.25 5.96
C ILE A 152 -0.57 4.13 6.58
N GLU A 153 -0.39 3.87 7.88
CA GLU A 153 -1.25 2.96 8.64
C GLU A 153 -2.70 3.48 8.71
N ALA A 154 -2.90 4.79 8.87
CA ALA A 154 -4.23 5.40 8.82
C ALA A 154 -4.91 5.28 7.46
N LEU A 155 -4.13 5.21 6.37
CA LEU A 155 -4.63 4.85 5.03
C LEU A 155 -4.99 3.36 4.91
N GLY A 156 -4.75 2.55 5.95
CA GLY A 156 -4.93 1.10 5.95
C GLY A 156 -3.88 0.37 5.12
N LEU A 157 -2.69 0.95 4.99
CA LEU A 157 -1.55 0.39 4.27
C LEU A 157 -0.43 0.03 5.23
N ASN A 158 0.43 -0.91 4.82
CA ASN A 158 1.63 -1.24 5.58
C ASN A 158 2.78 -0.30 5.19
N PRO A 159 3.33 0.53 6.11
CA PRO A 159 4.47 1.40 5.82
C PRO A 159 5.76 0.61 5.50
N ALA A 160 5.83 -0.67 5.87
CA ALA A 160 6.92 -1.57 5.53
C ALA A 160 6.68 -2.39 4.24
N ASP A 161 5.61 -2.10 3.47
CA ASP A 161 5.38 -2.75 2.18
C ASP A 161 6.58 -2.50 1.24
N PRO A 162 7.17 -3.55 0.64
CA PRO A 162 8.32 -3.42 -0.27
C PRO A 162 8.07 -2.46 -1.45
N ALA A 163 6.82 -2.28 -1.88
CA ALA A 163 6.46 -1.32 -2.93
C ALA A 163 6.88 0.11 -2.57
N TRP A 164 6.86 0.49 -1.29
CA TRP A 164 7.33 1.81 -0.84
C TRP A 164 8.84 1.98 -1.04
N ALA A 165 9.62 0.94 -0.78
CA ALA A 165 11.06 0.96 -1.01
C ALA A 165 11.40 1.06 -2.50
N VAL A 166 10.69 0.30 -3.35
CA VAL A 166 10.86 0.33 -4.81
C VAL A 166 10.66 1.72 -5.40
N ILE A 167 9.71 2.49 -4.85
CA ILE A 167 9.40 3.84 -5.34
C ILE A 167 10.13 4.96 -4.59
N GLY A 168 11.06 4.61 -3.68
CA GLY A 168 11.74 5.59 -2.83
C GLY A 168 10.79 6.42 -1.97
N ARG A 169 9.62 5.86 -1.60
CA ARG A 169 8.52 6.53 -0.89
C ARG A 169 7.96 7.77 -1.59
N ASP A 170 8.23 7.95 -2.88
CA ASP A 170 7.70 9.01 -3.71
C ASP A 170 6.56 8.49 -4.59
N LEU A 171 5.34 8.65 -4.10
CA LEU A 171 4.14 8.18 -4.79
C LEU A 171 3.73 9.09 -5.96
N VAL A 172 4.24 10.33 -5.98
CA VAL A 172 4.00 11.28 -7.07
C VAL A 172 4.82 10.88 -8.29
N ALA A 173 6.12 10.64 -8.11
CA ALA A 173 7.01 10.18 -9.17
C ALA A 173 6.65 8.80 -9.71
N ALA A 174 6.13 7.93 -8.84
CA ALA A 174 5.80 6.56 -9.19
C ALA A 174 4.43 6.38 -9.86
N TYR A 175 3.70 7.47 -10.15
CA TYR A 175 2.36 7.39 -10.71
C TYR A 175 2.28 6.44 -11.93
N GLY A 176 1.32 5.53 -11.90
CA GLY A 176 1.07 4.57 -12.98
C GLY A 176 2.00 3.35 -13.03
N THR A 177 3.11 3.35 -12.27
CA THR A 177 4.02 2.20 -12.16
C THR A 177 3.34 0.98 -11.50
N PRO A 178 3.87 -0.25 -11.68
CA PRO A 178 3.32 -1.42 -11.00
C PRO A 178 3.26 -1.30 -9.46
N ALA A 179 4.30 -0.73 -8.84
CA ALA A 179 4.35 -0.51 -7.39
C ALA A 179 3.23 0.45 -6.93
N TRP A 180 3.03 1.55 -7.66
CA TRP A 180 1.92 2.47 -7.39
C TRP A 180 0.56 1.79 -7.53
N ARG A 181 0.37 0.96 -8.57
CA ARG A 181 -0.89 0.23 -8.79
C ARG A 181 -1.16 -0.80 -7.69
N SER A 182 -0.11 -1.46 -7.20
CA SER A 182 -0.21 -2.38 -6.06
C SER A 182 -0.71 -1.64 -4.80
N LEU A 183 -0.08 -0.52 -4.45
CA LEU A 183 -0.49 0.29 -3.30
C LEU A 183 -1.90 0.84 -3.48
N ALA A 184 -2.28 1.28 -4.70
CA ALA A 184 -3.62 1.77 -4.98
C ALA A 184 -4.68 0.67 -4.83
N TRP A 185 -4.37 -0.56 -5.25
CA TRP A 185 -5.24 -1.72 -5.06
C TRP A 185 -5.46 -2.02 -3.58
N GLN A 186 -4.38 -2.03 -2.80
CA GLN A 186 -4.45 -2.20 -1.34
C GLN A 186 -5.31 -1.10 -0.71
N ARG A 187 -5.09 0.17 -1.08
CA ARG A 187 -5.86 1.31 -0.56
C ARG A 187 -7.34 1.24 -0.90
N LEU A 188 -7.70 0.77 -2.09
CA LEU A 188 -9.11 0.56 -2.42
C LEU A 188 -9.73 -0.45 -1.44
N HIS A 189 -9.03 -1.53 -1.10
CA HIS A 189 -9.53 -2.60 -0.22
C HIS A 189 -9.35 -2.33 1.28
N ALA A 190 -8.59 -1.30 1.63
CA ALA A 190 -8.47 -0.85 3.01
C ALA A 190 -9.85 -0.46 3.56
N PRO A 191 -10.18 -0.82 4.82
CA PRO A 191 -11.40 -0.38 5.45
C PRO A 191 -11.47 1.15 5.45
N ALA A 192 -12.64 1.70 5.12
CA ALA A 192 -12.85 3.14 5.15
C ALA A 192 -12.74 3.63 6.61
N GLY A 193 -11.60 4.21 6.95
CA GLY A 193 -11.36 5.01 8.16
C GLY A 193 -11.74 4.33 9.47
N ALA A 194 -10.82 3.55 10.05
CA ALA A 194 -10.85 3.21 11.47
C ALA A 194 -10.10 4.28 12.28
N PHE A 195 -10.47 5.56 12.18
CA PHE A 195 -10.01 6.64 13.07
C PHE A 195 -11.09 7.71 13.21
#